data_AF-A0A365H938-F1
#
_entry.id   AF-A0A365H938-F1
#
_cell.length_a   1.000
_cell.length_b   1.000
_cell.length_c   1.000
_cell.angle_alpha   90.00
_cell.angle_beta   90.00
_cell.angle_gamma   90.00
#
_symmetry.space_group_name_H-M   'P 1'
#
loop_
_entity.id
_entity.type
_entity.pdbx_description
1 polymer ?
#
loop_
_entity_poly.entity_id
_entity_poly.type
_entity_poly.pdbx_seq_one_letter_code
_entity_poly.pdbx_strand_id
1 'polypeptide(L)'
;MTEKPFEQLTEEEEAEYFYANREEFEAGFRPASLARVISTRFSEEELVRIGEAANAAGMKTSTFIRQATLAALTEPPQVLSEPGELAELRVELTTALTRVKKLEKKSRGRARKRARLLSKTSE
;
A
#
# COMPACT_ATOMS: atom_id res chain seq x y z
N MET A 1 38.97 33.90 25.50
CA MET A 1 38.09 34.11 24.33
C MET A 1 38.84 33.59 23.13
N THR A 2 38.38 32.47 22.58
CA THR A 2 39.07 31.73 21.53
C THR A 2 38.85 32.41 20.17
N GLU A 3 39.93 32.94 19.59
CA GLU A 3 39.95 33.67 18.30
C GLU A 3 40.01 32.74 17.07
N LYS A 4 39.73 31.44 17.23
CA LYS A 4 39.77 30.46 16.13
C LYS A 4 38.41 30.39 15.42
N PRO A 5 38.37 30.34 14.08
CA PRO A 5 37.13 30.11 13.34
C PRO A 5 36.58 28.71 13.65
N PHE A 6 35.25 28.57 13.68
CA PHE A 6 34.53 27.34 14.07
C PHE A 6 35.04 26.08 13.33
N GLU A 7 35.37 26.23 12.04
CA GLU A 7 35.88 25.16 11.16
C GLU A 7 37.28 24.61 11.54
N GLN A 8 37.95 25.20 12.52
CA GLN A 8 39.28 24.79 12.99
C GLN A 8 39.28 24.33 14.45
N LEU A 9 38.10 24.17 15.05
CA LEU A 9 37.94 23.61 16.39
C LEU A 9 38.07 22.08 16.31
N THR A 10 38.60 21.47 17.37
CA THR A 10 38.51 20.01 17.52
C THR A 10 37.08 19.62 17.91
N GLU A 11 36.70 18.35 17.71
CA GLU A 11 35.35 17.86 18.10
C GLU A 11 34.99 18.15 19.58
N GLU A 12 35.99 18.13 20.47
CA GLU A 12 35.83 18.47 21.89
C GLU A 12 35.56 19.97 22.08
N GLU A 13 36.30 20.83 21.39
CA GLU A 13 36.13 22.30 21.43
C GLU A 13 34.81 22.74 20.76
N GLU A 14 34.37 22.04 19.70
CA GLU A 14 33.07 22.24 19.06
C GLU A 14 31.91 21.86 20.00
N ALA A 15 32.04 20.74 20.72
CA ALA A 15 31.04 20.32 21.69
C ALA A 15 30.90 21.34 22.84
N GLU A 16 32.02 21.80 23.40
CA GLU A 16 32.01 22.84 24.43
C GLU A 16 31.39 24.15 23.92
N TYR A 17 31.72 24.56 22.69
CA TYR A 17 31.12 25.72 22.05
C TYR A 17 29.60 25.57 21.87
N PHE A 18 29.14 24.39 21.45
CA PHE A 18 27.70 24.11 21.31
C PHE A 18 26.97 24.17 22.65
N TYR A 19 27.55 23.63 23.72
CA TYR A 19 26.93 23.70 25.05
C TYR A 19 26.93 25.12 25.62
N ALA A 20 28.01 25.88 25.42
CA ALA A 20 28.13 27.26 25.89
C ALA A 20 27.16 28.22 25.18
N ASN A 21 26.87 27.97 23.89
CA ASN A 21 25.99 28.82 23.07
C ASN A 21 24.63 28.16 22.79
N ARG A 22 24.26 27.13 23.57
CA ARG A 22 23.05 26.32 23.36
C ARG A 22 21.78 27.16 23.31
N GLU A 23 21.67 28.17 24.19
CA GLU A 23 20.52 29.06 24.23
C GLU A 23 20.37 29.88 22.95
N GLU A 24 21.47 30.26 22.30
CA GLU A 24 21.44 31.00 21.03
C GLU A 24 20.98 30.12 19.87
N PHE A 25 21.39 28.85 19.87
CA PHE A 25 20.91 27.85 18.89
C PHE A 25 19.44 27.49 19.10
N GLU A 26 18.98 27.42 20.35
CA GLU A 26 17.57 27.12 20.68
C GLU A 26 16.65 28.34 20.51
N ALA A 27 17.15 29.58 20.68
CA ALA A 27 16.37 30.81 20.65
C ALA A 27 15.73 31.14 19.28
N GLY A 28 16.17 30.51 18.20
CA GLY A 28 15.60 30.66 16.86
C GLY A 28 14.72 29.49 16.40
N PHE A 29 14.78 28.35 17.09
CA PHE A 29 14.10 27.14 16.64
C PHE A 29 12.65 27.11 17.12
N ARG A 30 11.77 27.72 16.33
CA ARG A 30 10.33 27.46 16.45
C ARG A 30 10.00 26.24 15.61
N PRO A 31 9.61 25.09 16.20
CA PRO A 31 9.11 23.98 15.41
C PRO A 31 7.94 24.48 14.58
N ALA A 32 7.91 24.12 13.29
CA ALA A 32 6.84 24.53 12.40
C ALA A 32 5.49 24.10 13.02
N SER A 33 4.62 25.07 13.32
CA SER A 33 3.28 24.75 13.79
C SER A 33 2.48 24.19 12.62
N LEU A 34 2.30 22.87 12.61
CA LEU A 34 1.47 22.21 11.60
C LEU A 34 0.01 22.61 11.84
N ALA A 35 -0.59 23.31 10.88
CA ALA A 35 -2.00 23.69 10.96
C ALA A 35 -2.94 22.46 11.02
N ARG A 36 -2.50 21.33 10.45
CA ARG A 36 -3.19 20.04 10.48
C ARG A 36 -2.16 18.91 10.48
N VAL A 37 -2.44 17.87 11.26
CA VAL A 37 -1.66 16.61 11.28
C VAL A 37 -2.56 15.50 10.77
N ILE A 38 -2.08 14.76 9.77
CA ILE A 38 -2.74 13.54 9.27
C ILE A 38 -1.87 12.37 9.71
N SER A 39 -2.42 11.45 10.50
CA SER A 39 -1.76 10.21 10.88
C SER A 39 -2.40 9.04 10.17
N THR A 40 -1.56 8.22 9.54
CA THR A 40 -1.95 6.96 8.91
C THR A 40 -1.26 5.81 9.63
N ARG A 41 -1.98 4.71 9.82
CA ARG A 41 -1.45 3.48 10.39
C ARG A 41 -1.32 2.45 9.28
N PHE A 42 -0.23 1.71 9.30
CA PHE A 42 0.05 0.63 8.38
C PHE A 42 0.28 -0.65 9.17
N SER A 43 -0.16 -1.78 8.64
CA SER A 43 0.33 -3.08 9.11
C SER A 43 1.78 -3.29 8.68
N GLU A 44 2.44 -4.26 9.29
CA GLU A 44 3.81 -4.62 8.92
C GLU A 44 3.90 -5.09 7.45
N GLU A 45 2.93 -5.89 7.01
CA GLU A 45 2.81 -6.38 5.63
C GLU A 45 2.58 -5.25 4.62
N GLU A 46 1.87 -4.20 5.02
CA GLU A 46 1.69 -2.99 4.20
C GLU A 46 2.98 -2.19 4.11
N LEU A 47 3.72 -2.04 5.21
CA LEU A 47 5.00 -1.34 5.20
C LEU A 47 6.03 -2.03 4.29
N VAL A 48 6.07 -3.36 4.28
CA VAL A 48 6.94 -4.12 3.36
C VAL A 48 6.60 -3.79 1.90
N ARG A 49 5.32 -3.87 1.53
CA ARG A 49 4.86 -3.56 0.16
C ARG A 49 5.15 -2.12 -0.25
N ILE A 50 4.95 -1.16 0.66
CA ILE A 50 5.27 0.25 0.41
C ILE A 50 6.78 0.43 0.24
N GLY A 51 7.59 -0.26 1.05
CA GLY A 51 9.04 -0.26 0.92
C GLY A 51 9.53 -0.77 -0.43
N GLU A 52 8.97 -1.90 -0.90
CA GLU A 52 9.27 -2.45 -2.23
C GLU A 52 8.89 -1.48 -3.36
N ALA A 53 7.69 -0.87 -3.28
CA ALA A 53 7.25 0.12 -4.25
C ALA A 53 8.13 1.38 -4.26
N ALA A 54 8.53 1.87 -3.09
CA ALA A 54 9.43 3.01 -2.96
C ALA A 54 10.82 2.70 -3.55
N ASN A 55 11.35 1.51 -3.28
CA ASN A 55 12.62 1.05 -3.85
C ASN A 55 12.54 0.91 -5.38
N ALA A 56 11.44 0.37 -5.91
CA ALA A 56 11.22 0.28 -7.36
C ALA A 56 11.16 1.67 -8.03
N ALA A 57 10.65 2.68 -7.31
CA ALA A 57 10.66 4.07 -7.74
C ALA A 57 12.00 4.80 -7.51
N GLY A 58 12.99 4.16 -6.87
CA GLY A 58 14.28 4.77 -6.53
C GLY A 58 14.19 5.83 -5.44
N MET A 59 13.19 5.76 -4.56
CA MET A 59 12.90 6.77 -3.53
C MET A 59 12.94 6.17 -2.12
N LYS A 60 13.18 7.02 -1.11
CA LYS A 60 12.98 6.63 0.29
C LYS A 60 11.49 6.42 0.58
N THR A 61 11.16 5.44 1.40
CA THR A 61 9.78 5.11 1.81
C THR A 61 9.01 6.32 2.35
N SER A 62 9.66 7.18 3.15
CA SER A 62 9.05 8.39 3.69
C SER A 62 8.70 9.42 2.60
N THR A 63 9.57 9.60 1.61
CA THR A 63 9.32 10.46 0.45
C THR A 63 8.17 9.93 -0.38
N PHE A 64 8.16 8.62 -0.63
CA PHE A 64 7.10 7.94 -1.36
C PHE A 64 5.73 8.12 -0.70
N ILE A 65 5.64 7.89 0.63
CA ILE A 65 4.40 8.11 1.40
C ILE A 65 3.96 9.57 1.33
N ARG A 66 4.89 10.53 1.47
CA ARG A 66 4.57 11.95 1.38
C ARG A 66 4.04 12.33 0.00
N GLN A 67 4.64 11.81 -1.07
CA GLN A 67 4.19 12.09 -2.43
C GLN A 67 2.82 11.47 -2.70
N ALA A 68 2.60 10.22 -2.28
CA ALA A 68 1.32 9.54 -2.43
C ALA A 68 0.19 10.24 -1.65
N THR A 69 0.47 10.69 -0.42
CA THR A 69 -0.49 11.45 0.38
C THR A 69 -0.80 12.82 -0.21
N LEU A 70 0.20 13.53 -0.75
CA LEU A 70 -0.05 14.79 -1.46
C LEU A 70 -0.90 14.58 -2.72
N ALA A 71 -0.60 13.56 -3.52
CA ALA A 71 -1.40 13.23 -4.69
C ALA A 71 -2.86 12.93 -4.32
N ALA A 72 -3.08 12.13 -3.27
CA ALA A 72 -4.41 11.79 -2.77
C ALA A 72 -5.19 13.00 -2.20
N LEU A 73 -4.50 14.03 -1.71
CA LEU A 73 -5.13 15.27 -1.23
C LEU A 73 -5.51 16.21 -2.39
N THR A 74 -4.82 16.11 -3.52
CA THR A 74 -5.08 16.93 -4.72
C THR A 74 -6.12 16.31 -5.65
N GLU A 75 -6.26 14.99 -5.63
CA GLU A 75 -7.31 14.30 -6.39
C GLU A 75 -8.65 14.34 -5.64
N PRO A 76 -9.79 14.51 -6.34
CA PRO A 76 -11.09 14.30 -5.73
C PRO A 76 -11.14 12.87 -5.16
N PRO A 77 -11.81 12.63 -4.01
CA PRO A 77 -11.86 11.31 -3.41
C PRO A 77 -12.38 10.32 -4.46
N GLN A 78 -11.50 9.46 -4.97
CA GLN A 78 -11.91 8.39 -5.83
C GLN A 78 -12.69 7.42 -4.95
N VAL A 79 -14.02 7.42 -5.12
CA VAL A 79 -14.86 6.34 -4.61
C VAL A 79 -14.29 5.08 -5.25
N LEU A 80 -13.67 4.23 -4.43
CA LEU A 80 -13.14 2.94 -4.87
C LEU A 80 -14.30 2.13 -5.46
N SER A 81 -14.36 2.14 -6.79
CA SER A 81 -15.33 1.48 -7.66
C SER A 81 -16.79 1.91 -7.48
N GLU A 82 -17.42 2.37 -8.56
CA GLU A 82 -18.87 2.55 -8.56
C GLU A 82 -19.55 1.23 -8.21
N PRO A 83 -20.64 1.24 -7.42
CA PRO A 83 -21.38 0.02 -7.04
C PRO A 83 -21.87 -0.81 -8.24
N GLY A 84 -21.90 -0.21 -9.44
CA GLY A 84 -22.26 -0.88 -10.70
C GLY A 84 -21.24 -1.92 -11.18
N GLU A 85 -19.94 -1.64 -11.14
CA GLU A 85 -18.92 -2.56 -11.69
C GLU A 85 -18.82 -3.86 -10.88
N LEU A 86 -18.93 -3.76 -9.56
CA LEU A 86 -18.99 -4.93 -8.67
C LEU A 86 -20.29 -5.72 -8.85
N ALA A 87 -21.39 -5.05 -9.19
CA ALA A 87 -22.66 -5.72 -9.47
C ALA A 87 -22.60 -6.49 -10.80
N GLU A 88 -22.00 -5.91 -11.84
CA GLU A 88 -21.83 -6.55 -13.15
C GLU A 88 -20.93 -7.79 -13.04
N LEU A 89 -19.77 -7.68 -12.39
CA LEU A 89 -18.87 -8.81 -12.14
C LEU A 89 -19.55 -9.94 -11.34
N ARG A 90 -20.44 -9.60 -10.38
CA ARG A 90 -21.23 -10.60 -9.63
C ARG A 90 -22.26 -11.30 -10.51
N VAL A 91 -22.93 -10.57 -11.41
CA VAL A 91 -23.87 -11.15 -12.37
C VAL A 91 -23.13 -12.07 -13.34
N GLU A 92 -21.99 -11.67 -13.87
CA GLU A 92 -21.18 -12.51 -14.75
C GLU A 92 -20.71 -13.80 -14.06
N LEU A 93 -20.20 -13.71 -12.83
CA LEU A 93 -19.74 -14.86 -12.05
C LEU A 93 -20.87 -15.86 -11.78
N THR A 94 -22.04 -15.38 -11.35
CA THR A 94 -23.21 -16.24 -11.08
C THR A 94 -23.70 -16.91 -12.37
N THR A 95 -23.67 -16.19 -13.50
CA THR A 95 -24.03 -16.73 -14.81
C THR A 95 -23.04 -17.80 -15.28
N ALA A 96 -21.74 -17.61 -15.05
CA ALA A 96 -20.72 -18.61 -15.36
C ALA A 96 -20.91 -19.88 -14.50
N LEU A 97 -21.13 -19.73 -13.20
CA LEU A 97 -21.34 -20.87 -12.28
C LEU A 97 -22.58 -21.70 -12.64
N THR A 98 -23.66 -21.07 -13.07
CA THR A 98 -24.87 -21.80 -13.51
C THR A 98 -24.64 -22.57 -14.80
N ARG A 99 -23.85 -22.04 -15.74
CA ARG A 99 -23.45 -22.75 -16.97
C ARG A 99 -22.61 -23.99 -16.66
N VAL A 100 -21.63 -23.86 -15.76
CA VAL A 100 -20.79 -25.00 -15.30
C VAL A 100 -21.66 -26.10 -14.69
N LYS A 101 -22.56 -25.77 -13.76
CA LYS A 101 -23.48 -26.75 -13.15
C LYS A 101 -24.39 -27.45 -14.18
N LYS A 102 -24.86 -26.74 -15.21
CA LYS A 102 -25.65 -27.35 -16.30
C LYS A 102 -24.82 -28.33 -17.12
N LEU A 103 -23.57 -27.98 -17.44
CA LEU A 103 -22.66 -28.86 -18.17
C LEU A 103 -22.32 -30.12 -17.39
N GLU A 104 -22.07 -30.01 -16.08
CA GLU A 104 -21.85 -31.17 -15.20
C GLU A 104 -23.07 -32.11 -15.13
N LYS A 105 -24.28 -31.57 -15.01
CA LYS A 105 -25.50 -32.40 -15.04
C LYS A 105 -25.66 -33.12 -16.38
N LYS A 106 -25.36 -32.43 -17.49
CA LYS A 106 -25.43 -32.99 -18.84
C LYS A 106 -24.38 -34.09 -19.07
N SER A 107 -23.16 -33.92 -18.56
CA SER A 107 -22.10 -34.93 -18.66
C SER A 107 -22.44 -36.17 -17.84
N ARG A 108 -22.92 -36.00 -16.60
CA ARG A 108 -23.38 -37.11 -15.74
C ARG A 108 -24.54 -37.90 -16.35
N GLY A 109 -25.52 -37.21 -16.95
CA GLY A 109 -26.63 -37.85 -17.65
C GLY A 109 -26.18 -38.69 -18.85
N ARG A 110 -25.24 -38.19 -19.64
CA ARG A 110 -24.64 -38.92 -20.77
C ARG A 110 -23.84 -40.15 -20.30
N ALA A 111 -23.07 -40.03 -19.23
CA ALA A 111 -22.33 -41.13 -18.63
C ALA A 111 -23.27 -42.26 -18.17
N ARG A 112 -24.36 -41.92 -17.46
CA ARG A 112 -25.38 -42.90 -17.04
C ARG A 112 -26.07 -43.59 -18.21
N LYS A 113 -26.40 -42.85 -19.27
CA LYS A 113 -27.03 -43.42 -20.48
C LYS A 113 -26.10 -44.39 -21.20
N ARG A 114 -24.81 -44.07 -21.30
CA ARG A 114 -23.78 -44.97 -21.87
C ARG A 114 -23.61 -46.24 -21.02
N ALA A 115 -23.51 -46.11 -19.71
CA ALA A 115 -23.41 -47.26 -18.81
C ALA A 115 -24.60 -48.23 -18.95
N ARG A 116 -25.83 -47.68 -19.06
CA ARG A 116 -27.06 -48.48 -19.24
C ARG A 116 -27.16 -49.18 -20.60
N LEU A 117 -26.54 -48.63 -21.65
CA LEU A 117 -26.51 -49.26 -22.96
C LEU A 117 -25.49 -50.41 -23.00
N LEU A 118 -24.32 -50.21 -22.38
CA LEU A 118 -23.27 -51.24 -22.29
C LEU A 118 -23.70 -52.44 -21.44
N SER A 119 -24.56 -52.24 -20.45
CA SER A 119 -25.13 -53.33 -19.62
C SER A 119 -26.27 -54.10 -20.31
N LYS A 120 -26.78 -53.63 -21.45
CA LYS A 120 -27.86 -54.29 -22.22
C LYS A 120 -27.35 -55.11 -23.40
N THR A 121 -26.09 -54.93 -23.76
CA THR A 121 -25.42 -55.64 -24.87
C THR A 121 -24.56 -56.80 -24.36
N SER A 122 -24.63 -57.11 -23.07
CA SER A 122 -23.83 -58.14 -22.38
C SER A 122 -24.67 -59.29 -21.81
N GLU A 123 -25.96 -59.37 -22.16
CA GLU A 123 -26.84 -60.55 -22.05
C GLU A 123 -27.07 -61.16 -23.44
#